data_AF-A0A1H8XSH7-F1
#
_entry.id   AF-A0A1H8XSH7-F1
#
_cell.length_a   1.000
_cell.length_b   1.000
_cell.length_c   1.000
_cell.angle_alpha   90.00
_cell.angle_beta   90.00
_cell.angle_gamma   90.00
#
_symmetry.space_group_name_H-M   'P 1'
#
loop_
_entity.id
_entity.type
_entity.pdbx_description
1 polymer ?
#
loop_
_entity_poly.entity_id
_entity_poly.type
_entity_poly.pdbx_seq_one_letter_code
_entity_poly.pdbx_strand_id
1 'polypeptide(L)'
;MFLFSSTPSQGSTGPGASGTGRTGAGNPVIDAIRQGAEKTGAAFDYLLSTAQRESSLNPSAKAGSSSATGLFQFIEQTWLGVMKQDGPSLGLGSYADAITARGSGGYTVSDPAARQAILDLRRDPEVASAMAGALTRRNADALSAALGREPNKADLYAAHLLGVRGALTLIRNAETAPGRSAAADLPEAASGNRGLFYDRAGRARSASELYAVLGTSPGSPAPASTLVAQANAPTAYAPEAGSGIGTLFQTDARRGPVSDSVARLWGNRGGGGGGSAAPSYFPRSSERPLVAAASVSVTLPAAAPATPDASADGVPLPPPRPPEYGGRGRSAALGPTSLES
;
A
#
# COMPACT_ATOMS: atom_id res chain seq x y z
N MET A 1 33.97 1.86 -0.87
CA MET A 1 33.93 2.38 0.50
C MET A 1 33.41 3.81 0.40
N PHE A 2 32.09 4.01 0.51
CA PHE A 2 31.49 5.34 0.47
C PHE A 2 31.22 5.76 1.91
N LEU A 3 31.97 6.77 2.36
CA LEU A 3 31.84 7.37 3.67
C LEU A 3 30.69 8.39 3.61
N PHE A 4 29.57 8.11 4.26
CA PHE A 4 28.55 9.11 4.56
C PHE A 4 28.94 9.79 5.88
N SER A 5 29.61 10.95 5.78
CA SER A 5 29.84 11.85 6.91
C SER A 5 29.07 13.13 6.69
N SER A 6 27.86 13.17 7.24
CA SER A 6 27.08 14.41 7.41
C SER A 6 26.75 14.54 8.88
N THR A 7 27.59 15.24 9.63
CA THR A 7 27.31 15.69 10.99
C THR A 7 26.31 16.86 10.94
N PRO A 8 25.15 16.80 11.61
CA PRO A 8 24.37 18.00 11.84
C PRO A 8 25.05 18.85 12.93
N SER A 9 25.26 20.12 12.59
CA SER A 9 25.66 21.21 13.48
C SER A 9 24.77 21.27 14.72
N GLN A 10 25.34 21.12 15.91
CA GLN A 10 24.66 21.41 17.17
C GLN A 10 24.41 22.92 17.28
N GLY A 11 23.15 23.34 17.19
CA GLY A 11 22.71 24.67 17.56
C GLY A 11 22.70 24.83 19.07
N SER A 12 23.36 25.88 19.55
CA SER A 12 23.42 26.34 20.93
C SER A 12 22.03 26.58 21.53
N THR A 13 21.74 25.96 22.68
CA THR A 13 20.55 26.20 23.49
C THR A 13 20.73 27.44 24.40
N GLY A 14 19.88 28.44 24.21
CA GLY A 14 19.56 29.46 25.22
C GLY A 14 18.13 29.23 25.75
N PRO A 15 17.83 29.45 27.05
CA PRO A 15 16.51 29.17 27.59
C PRO A 15 15.58 30.39 27.51
N GLY A 16 14.33 30.15 27.10
CA GLY A 16 13.20 31.02 27.42
C GLY A 16 12.56 31.75 26.25
N ALA A 17 11.45 31.22 25.75
CA ALA A 17 10.27 32.00 25.36
C ALA A 17 9.09 31.04 25.15
N SER A 18 8.16 31.07 26.10
CA SER A 18 6.85 30.44 26.00
C SER A 18 6.07 31.05 24.82
N GLY A 19 5.94 30.29 23.74
CA GLY A 19 5.11 30.61 22.59
C GLY A 19 3.73 29.96 22.72
N THR A 20 2.75 30.77 23.10
CA THR A 20 1.31 30.49 23.08
C THR A 20 0.81 30.03 21.70
N GLY A 21 0.01 28.96 21.68
CA GLY A 21 -1.03 28.74 20.68
C GLY A 21 -0.61 28.04 19.37
N ARG A 22 -0.66 26.71 19.34
CA ARG A 22 -0.94 25.97 18.11
C ARG A 22 -2.10 25.01 18.36
N THR A 23 -3.30 25.49 18.04
CA THR A 23 -4.52 24.70 17.93
C THR A 23 -4.38 23.66 16.82
N GLY A 24 -4.51 22.38 17.18
CA GLY A 24 -4.70 21.24 16.26
C GLY A 24 -3.45 20.39 16.02
N ALA A 25 -3.04 19.56 16.97
CA ALA A 25 -2.07 18.50 16.70
C ALA A 25 -2.75 17.41 15.85
N GLY A 26 -2.57 17.48 14.53
CA GLY A 26 -2.99 16.43 13.60
C GLY A 26 -2.28 15.11 13.90
N ASN A 27 -2.84 14.01 13.40
CA ASN A 27 -2.16 12.71 13.46
C ASN A 27 -0.97 12.76 12.47
N PRO A 28 0.29 12.61 12.95
CA PRO A 28 1.47 12.77 12.09
C PRO A 28 1.50 11.80 10.91
N VAL A 29 0.89 10.61 11.03
CA VAL A 29 0.76 9.66 9.91
C VAL A 29 -0.20 10.19 8.84
N ILE A 30 -1.32 10.77 9.25
CA ILE A 30 -2.30 11.35 8.32
C ILE A 30 -1.69 12.58 7.63
N ASP A 31 -0.91 13.38 8.34
CA ASP A 31 -0.21 14.53 7.77
C ASP A 31 0.85 14.09 6.76
N ALA A 32 1.59 13.02 7.03
CA ALA A 32 2.53 12.44 6.06
C ALA A 32 1.83 11.92 4.80
N ILE A 33 0.66 11.28 4.94
CA ILE A 33 -0.16 10.85 3.81
C ILE A 33 -0.64 12.05 2.99
N ARG A 34 -1.04 13.14 3.65
CA ARG A 34 -1.45 14.40 2.99
C ARG A 34 -0.30 15.00 2.20
N GLN A 35 0.88 15.13 2.82
CA GLN A 35 2.07 15.66 2.16
C GLN A 35 2.50 14.79 0.97
N GLY A 36 2.46 13.46 1.11
CA GLY A 36 2.74 12.54 0.02
C GLY A 36 1.76 12.71 -1.14
N ALA A 37 0.46 12.84 -0.86
CA ALA A 37 -0.57 13.10 -1.86
C ALA A 37 -0.33 14.41 -2.62
N GLU A 38 -0.03 15.49 -1.90
CA GLU A 38 0.26 16.81 -2.47
C GLU A 38 1.52 16.78 -3.34
N LYS A 39 2.60 16.16 -2.85
CA LYS A 39 3.89 16.09 -3.55
C LYS A 39 3.80 15.35 -4.89
N THR A 40 2.91 14.38 -5.01
CA THR A 40 2.79 13.56 -6.23
C THR A 40 1.54 13.87 -7.05
N GLY A 41 0.61 14.68 -6.55
CA GLY A 41 -0.70 14.89 -7.18
C GLY A 41 -1.61 13.65 -7.14
N ALA A 42 -1.37 12.71 -6.20
CA ALA A 42 -2.26 11.59 -5.97
C ALA A 42 -3.44 12.03 -5.08
N ALA A 43 -4.59 11.36 -5.18
CA ALA A 43 -5.74 11.70 -4.35
C ALA A 43 -5.50 11.30 -2.88
N PHE A 44 -5.56 12.28 -1.97
CA PHE A 44 -5.38 12.06 -0.53
C PHE A 44 -6.29 10.95 0.02
N ASP A 45 -7.60 11.03 -0.29
CA ASP A 45 -8.59 10.06 0.20
C ASP A 45 -8.28 8.63 -0.27
N TYR A 46 -7.70 8.49 -1.46
CA TYR A 46 -7.27 7.19 -1.95
C TYR A 46 -6.11 6.67 -1.10
N LEU A 47 -5.03 7.44 -0.95
CA LEU A 47 -3.88 7.03 -0.15
C LEU A 47 -4.26 6.74 1.31
N LEU A 48 -5.12 7.55 1.91
CA LEU A 48 -5.62 7.33 3.27
C LEU A 48 -6.39 6.00 3.36
N SER A 49 -7.31 5.75 2.43
CA SER A 49 -8.08 4.50 2.41
C SER A 49 -7.20 3.27 2.17
N THR A 50 -6.17 3.40 1.33
CA THR A 50 -5.18 2.34 1.10
C THR A 50 -4.38 2.08 2.36
N ALA A 51 -3.82 3.09 3.01
CA ALA A 51 -3.04 2.90 4.24
C ALA A 51 -3.89 2.32 5.38
N GLN A 52 -5.16 2.71 5.49
CA GLN A 52 -6.09 2.10 6.44
C GLN A 52 -6.34 0.62 6.14
N ARG A 53 -6.51 0.26 4.86
CA ARG A 53 -6.75 -1.12 4.43
C ARG A 53 -5.52 -2.01 4.60
N GLU A 54 -4.34 -1.49 4.24
CA GLU A 54 -3.10 -2.28 4.17
C GLU A 54 -2.46 -2.45 5.55
N SER A 55 -2.50 -1.43 6.41
CA SER A 55 -1.77 -1.45 7.69
C SER A 55 -2.58 -0.95 8.89
N SER A 56 -3.84 -0.53 8.70
CA SER A 56 -4.58 0.25 9.71
C SER A 56 -3.82 1.49 10.19
N LEU A 57 -3.17 2.18 9.26
CA LEU A 57 -2.33 3.37 9.51
C LEU A 57 -1.10 3.08 10.40
N ASN A 58 -0.63 1.84 10.45
CA ASN A 58 0.56 1.46 11.21
C ASN A 58 1.83 1.51 10.32
N PRO A 59 2.75 2.48 10.52
CA PRO A 59 3.95 2.59 9.71
C PRO A 59 4.98 1.49 9.98
N SER A 60 4.86 0.73 11.08
CA SER A 60 5.74 -0.39 11.37
C SER A 60 5.13 -1.75 11.02
N ALA A 61 3.98 -1.79 10.34
CA ALA A 61 3.33 -3.04 9.94
C ALA A 61 4.27 -3.90 9.09
N LYS A 62 4.24 -5.22 9.33
CA LYS A 62 5.06 -6.20 8.62
C LYS A 62 4.26 -7.48 8.42
N ALA A 63 4.09 -7.90 7.18
CA ALA A 63 3.45 -9.19 6.88
C ALA A 63 4.36 -10.36 7.29
N GLY A 64 3.79 -11.42 7.88
CA GLY A 64 4.54 -12.62 8.26
C GLY A 64 4.93 -13.52 7.08
N SER A 65 4.18 -13.48 5.98
CA SER A 65 4.34 -14.38 4.82
C SER A 65 5.03 -13.74 3.61
N SER A 66 5.35 -12.45 3.66
CA SER A 66 5.95 -11.73 2.53
C SER A 66 6.89 -10.61 2.98
N SER A 67 7.56 -9.95 2.04
CA SER A 67 8.40 -8.78 2.34
C SER A 67 7.59 -7.50 2.60
N ALA A 68 6.25 -7.53 2.47
CA ALA A 68 5.38 -6.38 2.64
C ALA A 68 5.55 -5.69 4.00
N THR A 69 5.88 -4.39 3.98
CA THR A 69 6.23 -3.58 5.15
C THR A 69 5.67 -2.17 5.01
N GLY A 70 5.29 -1.55 6.14
CA GLY A 70 4.96 -0.13 6.23
C GLY A 70 3.49 0.21 5.96
N LEU A 71 3.19 1.51 5.89
CA LEU A 71 1.83 2.03 5.75
C LEU A 71 1.06 1.41 4.57
N PHE A 72 1.76 1.22 3.45
CA PHE A 72 1.23 0.75 2.18
C PHE A 72 1.68 -0.68 1.84
N GLN A 73 2.20 -1.42 2.82
CA GLN A 73 2.57 -2.83 2.66
C GLN A 73 3.44 -3.13 1.41
N PHE A 74 4.39 -2.23 1.10
CA PHE A 74 5.26 -2.38 -0.06
C PHE A 74 6.10 -3.65 0.04
N ILE A 75 6.00 -4.52 -0.97
CA ILE A 75 6.96 -5.60 -1.18
C ILE A 75 8.27 -5.05 -1.74
N GLU A 76 9.37 -5.73 -1.46
CA GLU A 76 10.72 -5.27 -1.78
C GLU A 76 10.91 -4.90 -3.26
N GLN A 77 10.53 -5.77 -4.19
CA GLN A 77 10.81 -5.52 -5.62
C GLN A 77 10.01 -4.33 -6.16
N THR A 78 8.76 -4.15 -5.70
CA THR A 78 7.95 -2.96 -6.04
C THR A 78 8.57 -1.71 -5.43
N TRP A 79 9.00 -1.76 -4.17
CA TRP A 79 9.66 -0.64 -3.51
C TRP A 79 10.91 -0.18 -4.25
N LEU A 80 11.81 -1.12 -4.59
CA LEU A 80 13.03 -0.82 -5.33
C LEU A 80 12.72 -0.29 -6.73
N GLY A 81 11.68 -0.80 -7.39
CA GLY A 81 11.26 -0.33 -8.70
C GLY A 81 10.76 1.11 -8.69
N VAL A 82 9.86 1.45 -7.76
CA VAL A 82 9.37 2.82 -7.58
C VAL A 82 10.52 3.74 -7.16
N MET A 83 11.41 3.29 -6.28
CA MET A 83 12.57 4.09 -5.84
C MET A 83 13.48 4.40 -7.01
N LYS A 84 13.75 3.41 -7.88
CA LYS A 84 14.60 3.60 -9.04
C LYS A 84 14.00 4.56 -10.06
N GLN A 85 12.69 4.47 -10.28
CA GLN A 85 12.00 5.18 -11.37
C GLN A 85 11.55 6.58 -10.95
N ASP A 86 10.95 6.69 -9.77
CA ASP A 86 10.29 7.88 -9.27
C ASP A 86 11.06 8.55 -8.12
N GLY A 87 11.94 7.82 -7.44
CA GLY A 87 12.76 8.36 -6.35
C GLY A 87 13.49 9.67 -6.68
N PRO A 88 14.14 9.83 -7.85
CA PRO A 88 14.83 11.07 -8.20
C PRO A 88 13.93 12.32 -8.17
N SER A 89 12.71 12.25 -8.70
CA SER A 89 11.77 13.38 -8.69
C SER A 89 11.23 13.68 -7.29
N LEU A 90 11.33 12.72 -6.38
CA LEU A 90 10.96 12.87 -4.97
C LEU A 90 12.13 13.32 -4.07
N GLY A 91 13.32 13.56 -4.63
CA GLY A 91 14.51 13.93 -3.85
C GLY A 91 15.25 12.72 -3.24
N LEU A 92 14.95 11.51 -3.70
CA LEU A 92 15.55 10.24 -3.24
C LEU A 92 16.58 9.69 -4.25
N GLY A 93 17.15 10.56 -5.09
CA GLY A 93 18.07 10.18 -6.17
C GLY A 93 19.27 9.35 -5.69
N SER A 94 19.86 9.71 -4.55
CA SER A 94 21.00 8.97 -3.97
C SER A 94 20.65 7.51 -3.65
N TYR A 95 19.43 7.23 -3.20
CA TYR A 95 18.93 5.87 -2.99
C TYR A 95 18.66 5.17 -4.31
N ALA A 96 18.09 5.89 -5.29
CA ALA A 96 17.81 5.37 -6.62
C ALA A 96 19.08 4.95 -7.40
N ASP A 97 20.18 5.67 -7.20
CA ASP A 97 21.47 5.40 -7.86
C ASP A 97 22.09 4.08 -7.40
N ALA A 98 21.88 3.70 -6.14
CA ALA A 98 22.33 2.41 -5.59
C ALA A 98 21.54 1.20 -6.13
N ILE A 99 20.42 1.44 -6.83
CA ILE A 99 19.54 0.39 -7.35
C ILE A 99 19.87 0.12 -8.83
N THR A 100 20.10 -1.16 -9.13
CA THR A 100 20.37 -1.65 -10.48
C THR A 100 19.22 -2.50 -10.99
N ALA A 101 18.71 -2.18 -12.18
CA ALA A 101 17.77 -3.04 -12.91
C ALA A 101 18.53 -4.24 -13.50
N ARG A 102 18.00 -5.45 -13.33
CA ARG A 102 18.60 -6.67 -13.90
C ARG A 102 18.07 -6.91 -15.31
N GLY A 103 18.92 -7.42 -16.21
CA GLY A 103 18.51 -7.80 -17.57
C GLY A 103 17.42 -8.90 -17.60
N SER A 104 17.34 -9.73 -16.57
CA SER A 104 16.27 -10.73 -16.37
C SER A 104 14.98 -10.16 -15.77
N GLY A 105 14.91 -8.85 -15.54
CA GLY A 105 13.84 -8.20 -14.80
C GLY A 105 14.10 -8.10 -13.30
N GLY A 106 13.43 -7.14 -12.66
CA GLY A 106 13.56 -6.84 -11.23
C GLY A 106 14.76 -5.93 -10.91
N TYR A 107 14.92 -5.68 -9.61
CA TYR A 107 15.88 -4.72 -9.06
C TYR A 107 16.78 -5.37 -8.02
N THR A 108 18.02 -4.88 -7.93
CA THR A 108 19.01 -5.32 -6.95
C THR A 108 19.79 -4.12 -6.41
N VAL A 109 20.36 -4.28 -5.22
CA VAL A 109 21.29 -3.33 -4.60
C VAL A 109 22.49 -4.15 -4.14
N SER A 110 23.68 -3.83 -4.67
CA SER A 110 24.88 -4.65 -4.47
C SER A 110 25.43 -4.58 -3.05
N ASP A 111 25.38 -3.40 -2.43
CA ASP A 111 25.82 -3.20 -1.04
C ASP A 111 24.69 -3.60 -0.07
N PRO A 112 24.90 -4.61 0.81
CA PRO A 112 23.89 -5.03 1.78
C PRO A 112 23.46 -3.92 2.75
N ALA A 113 24.38 -3.03 3.14
CA ALA A 113 24.06 -1.93 4.07
C ALA A 113 23.17 -0.88 3.39
N ALA A 114 23.53 -0.46 2.18
CA ALA A 114 22.67 0.40 1.36
C ALA A 114 21.31 -0.23 1.08
N ARG A 115 21.27 -1.54 0.76
CA ARG A 115 20.01 -2.26 0.55
C ARG A 115 19.11 -2.18 1.77
N GLN A 116 19.67 -2.42 2.96
CA GLN A 116 18.90 -2.37 4.20
C GLN A 116 18.36 -0.97 4.47
N ALA A 117 19.20 0.07 4.33
CA ALA A 117 18.78 1.46 4.49
C ALA A 117 17.62 1.83 3.53
N ILE A 118 17.71 1.45 2.26
CA ILE A 118 16.65 1.66 1.28
C ILE A 118 15.35 0.96 1.70
N LEU A 119 15.43 -0.27 2.20
CA LEU A 119 14.25 -1.04 2.59
C LEU A 119 13.59 -0.56 3.88
N ASP A 120 14.37 0.02 4.79
CA ASP A 120 13.87 0.57 6.06
C ASP A 120 13.04 1.84 5.88
N LEU A 121 13.28 2.60 4.81
CA LEU A 121 12.45 3.75 4.40
C LEU A 121 10.97 3.39 4.17
N ARG A 122 10.62 2.10 4.01
CA ARG A 122 9.21 1.67 3.98
C ARG A 122 8.46 1.96 5.28
N ARG A 123 9.19 2.08 6.40
CA ARG A 123 8.61 2.43 7.71
C ARG A 123 8.55 3.93 7.97
N ASP A 124 9.15 4.74 7.11
CA ASP A 124 9.07 6.19 7.19
C ASP A 124 7.73 6.65 6.58
N PRO A 125 6.83 7.27 7.35
CA PRO A 125 5.51 7.68 6.87
C PRO A 125 5.56 8.64 5.68
N GLU A 126 6.52 9.58 5.66
CA GLU A 126 6.60 10.61 4.62
C GLU A 126 7.13 10.01 3.32
N VAL A 127 8.22 9.25 3.40
CA VAL A 127 8.80 8.58 2.23
C VAL A 127 7.85 7.53 1.68
N ALA A 128 7.25 6.70 2.53
CA ALA A 128 6.29 5.69 2.10
C ALA A 128 5.05 6.32 1.43
N SER A 129 4.56 7.45 1.93
CA SER A 129 3.41 8.16 1.35
C SER A 129 3.74 8.79 0.00
N ALA A 130 4.91 9.42 -0.14
CA ALA A 130 5.36 9.96 -1.42
C ALA A 130 5.54 8.84 -2.47
N MET A 131 6.14 7.73 -2.07
CA MET A 131 6.35 6.56 -2.93
C MET A 131 5.03 5.90 -3.33
N ALA A 132 4.07 5.79 -2.42
CA ALA A 132 2.71 5.31 -2.72
C ALA A 132 1.96 6.25 -3.67
N GLY A 133 2.12 7.57 -3.49
CA GLY A 133 1.59 8.58 -4.39
C GLY A 133 2.15 8.43 -5.81
N ALA A 134 3.47 8.29 -5.96
CA ALA A 134 4.12 8.11 -7.25
C ALA A 134 3.66 6.82 -7.95
N LEU A 135 3.63 5.69 -7.22
CA LEU A 135 3.11 4.43 -7.77
C LEU A 135 1.65 4.56 -8.20
N THR A 136 0.83 5.24 -7.42
CA THR A 136 -0.59 5.46 -7.74
C THR A 136 -0.74 6.27 -9.02
N ARG A 137 0.02 7.36 -9.18
CA ARG A 137 0.02 8.17 -10.41
C ARG A 137 0.44 7.35 -11.62
N ARG A 138 1.54 6.61 -11.52
CA ARG A 138 2.04 5.76 -12.60
C ARG A 138 1.03 4.69 -13.01
N ASN A 139 0.36 4.08 -12.05
CA ASN A 139 -0.72 3.14 -12.32
C ASN A 139 -1.93 3.83 -12.96
N ALA A 140 -2.30 5.01 -12.48
CA ALA A 140 -3.40 5.79 -13.05
C ALA A 140 -3.13 6.10 -14.52
N ASP A 141 -1.97 6.66 -14.83
CA ASP A 141 -1.61 7.05 -16.20
C ASP A 141 -1.60 5.84 -17.15
N ALA A 142 -1.05 4.71 -16.71
CA ALA A 142 -1.01 3.48 -17.51
C ALA A 142 -2.40 2.86 -17.73
N LEU A 143 -3.26 2.89 -16.72
CA LEU A 143 -4.64 2.43 -16.85
C LEU A 143 -5.47 3.38 -17.73
N SER A 144 -5.36 4.70 -17.54
CA SER A 144 -6.02 5.71 -18.37
C SER A 144 -5.74 5.50 -19.85
N ALA A 145 -4.45 5.33 -20.19
CA ALA A 145 -4.03 5.11 -21.57
C ALA A 145 -4.62 3.83 -22.17
N ALA A 146 -4.79 2.77 -21.38
CA ALA A 146 -5.26 1.47 -21.84
C ALA A 146 -6.80 1.29 -21.80
N LEU A 147 -7.50 2.08 -20.98
CA LEU A 147 -8.95 2.03 -20.80
C LEU A 147 -9.69 3.15 -21.55
N GLY A 148 -9.02 4.24 -21.89
CA GLY A 148 -9.65 5.42 -22.51
C GLY A 148 -10.57 6.20 -21.56
N ARG A 149 -10.45 5.97 -20.24
CA ARG A 149 -11.20 6.67 -19.18
C ARG A 149 -10.33 6.79 -17.92
N GLU A 150 -10.67 7.74 -17.07
CA GLU A 150 -10.04 7.88 -15.75
C GLU A 150 -10.26 6.60 -14.91
N PRO A 151 -9.21 6.04 -14.27
CA PRO A 151 -9.32 4.91 -13.36
C PRO A 151 -10.06 5.29 -12.09
N ASN A 152 -11.00 4.44 -11.68
CA ASN A 152 -11.67 4.58 -10.39
C ASN A 152 -10.84 3.92 -9.26
N LYS A 153 -11.33 4.01 -8.02
CA LYS A 153 -10.63 3.42 -6.84
C LYS A 153 -10.42 1.90 -6.97
N ALA A 154 -11.37 1.17 -7.56
CA ALA A 154 -11.26 -0.27 -7.77
C ALA A 154 -10.19 -0.60 -8.83
N ASP A 155 -10.12 0.18 -9.91
CA ASP A 155 -9.08 0.03 -10.95
C ASP A 155 -7.68 0.25 -10.37
N LEU A 156 -7.51 1.33 -9.60
CA LEU A 156 -6.23 1.67 -8.95
C LEU A 156 -5.83 0.61 -7.93
N TYR A 157 -6.78 0.10 -7.14
CA TYR A 157 -6.50 -0.96 -6.17
C TYR A 157 -6.18 -2.29 -6.86
N ALA A 158 -6.87 -2.62 -7.96
CA ALA A 158 -6.54 -3.78 -8.77
C ALA A 158 -5.12 -3.67 -9.34
N ALA A 159 -4.71 -2.51 -9.82
CA ALA A 159 -3.33 -2.30 -10.31
C ALA A 159 -2.29 -2.32 -9.18
N HIS A 160 -2.63 -1.85 -7.98
CA HIS A 160 -1.75 -1.96 -6.82
C HIS A 160 -1.47 -3.43 -6.47
N LEU A 161 -2.51 -4.27 -6.45
CA LEU A 161 -2.41 -5.68 -6.08
C LEU A 161 -1.84 -6.57 -7.20
N LEU A 162 -2.32 -6.39 -8.43
CA LEU A 162 -2.10 -7.31 -9.55
C LEU A 162 -1.05 -6.78 -10.54
N GLY A 163 -0.58 -5.54 -10.35
CA GLY A 163 0.10 -4.78 -11.39
C GLY A 163 -0.86 -4.34 -12.50
N VAL A 164 -0.42 -3.37 -13.32
CA VAL A 164 -1.24 -2.80 -14.41
C VAL A 164 -1.75 -3.86 -15.39
N ARG A 165 -0.90 -4.82 -15.78
CA ARG A 165 -1.30 -5.88 -16.73
C ARG A 165 -2.41 -6.77 -16.15
N GLY A 166 -2.24 -7.24 -14.91
CA GLY A 166 -3.24 -8.07 -14.25
C GLY A 166 -4.55 -7.34 -14.00
N ALA A 167 -4.47 -6.05 -13.64
CA ALA A 167 -5.65 -5.20 -13.49
C ALA A 167 -6.41 -5.03 -14.81
N LEU A 168 -5.71 -4.77 -15.93
CA LEU A 168 -6.37 -4.66 -17.23
C LEU A 168 -7.04 -5.97 -17.66
N THR A 169 -6.40 -7.12 -17.41
CA THR A 169 -7.03 -8.43 -17.64
C THR A 169 -8.31 -8.57 -16.79
N LEU A 170 -8.24 -8.25 -15.50
CA LEU A 170 -9.38 -8.35 -14.61
C LEU A 170 -10.52 -7.41 -15.01
N ILE A 171 -10.24 -6.13 -15.27
CA ILE A 171 -11.23 -5.11 -15.63
C ILE A 171 -11.95 -5.51 -16.92
N ARG A 172 -11.21 -5.87 -17.96
CA ARG A 172 -11.80 -6.27 -19.24
C ARG A 172 -12.62 -7.55 -19.12
N ASN A 173 -12.15 -8.53 -18.33
CA ASN A 173 -12.90 -9.77 -18.12
C ASN A 173 -14.15 -9.51 -17.25
N ALA A 174 -14.10 -8.60 -16.29
CA ALA A 174 -15.28 -8.22 -15.51
C ALA A 174 -16.38 -7.59 -16.39
N GLU A 175 -15.99 -6.87 -17.46
CA GLU A 175 -16.92 -6.26 -18.41
C GLU A 175 -17.41 -7.26 -19.49
N THR A 176 -16.50 -8.05 -20.06
CA THR A 176 -16.78 -8.87 -21.26
C THR A 176 -17.08 -10.34 -20.96
N ALA A 177 -16.58 -10.87 -19.84
CA ALA A 177 -16.71 -12.27 -19.45
C ALA A 177 -16.86 -12.40 -17.91
N PRO A 178 -17.88 -11.78 -17.28
CA PRO A 178 -17.94 -11.59 -15.83
C PRO A 178 -17.91 -12.89 -15.02
N GLY A 179 -18.40 -14.00 -15.58
CA GLY A 179 -18.40 -15.31 -14.94
C GLY A 179 -17.08 -16.09 -15.05
N ARG A 180 -16.08 -15.58 -15.79
CA ARG A 180 -14.80 -16.26 -15.99
C ARG A 180 -13.99 -16.29 -14.69
N SER A 181 -13.33 -17.41 -14.41
CA SER A 181 -12.54 -17.60 -13.19
C SER A 181 -11.33 -16.66 -13.16
N ALA A 182 -11.29 -15.74 -12.19
CA ALA A 182 -10.16 -14.83 -12.04
C ALA A 182 -8.87 -15.59 -11.67
N ALA A 183 -8.99 -16.70 -10.94
CA ALA A 183 -7.85 -17.53 -10.57
C ALA A 183 -7.25 -18.29 -11.76
N ALA A 184 -8.06 -18.59 -12.79
CA ALA A 184 -7.57 -19.21 -14.01
C ALA A 184 -6.84 -18.21 -14.92
N ASP A 185 -7.29 -16.96 -14.94
CA ASP A 185 -6.68 -15.91 -15.76
C ASP A 185 -5.45 -15.26 -15.11
N LEU A 186 -5.34 -15.33 -13.78
CA LEU A 186 -4.25 -14.71 -13.00
C LEU A 186 -3.67 -15.69 -11.97
N PRO A 187 -3.08 -16.82 -12.41
CA PRO A 187 -2.69 -17.92 -11.53
C PRO A 187 -1.60 -17.52 -10.52
N GLU A 188 -0.64 -16.68 -10.91
CA GLU A 188 0.41 -16.21 -10.01
C GLU A 188 -0.18 -15.36 -8.88
N ALA A 189 -1.08 -14.43 -9.22
CA ALA A 189 -1.75 -13.59 -8.23
C ALA A 189 -2.66 -14.41 -7.31
N ALA A 190 -3.36 -15.41 -7.86
CA ALA A 190 -4.20 -16.32 -7.09
C ALA A 190 -3.40 -17.16 -6.09
N SER A 191 -2.18 -17.57 -6.46
CA SER A 191 -1.30 -18.35 -5.59
C SER A 191 -0.84 -17.54 -4.36
N GLY A 192 -0.49 -16.26 -4.56
CA GLY A 192 -0.05 -15.37 -3.48
C GLY A 192 -1.21 -14.82 -2.64
N ASN A 193 -2.43 -14.78 -3.19
CA ASN A 193 -3.57 -14.09 -2.59
C ASN A 193 -4.82 -14.98 -2.55
N ARG A 194 -4.68 -16.23 -2.10
CA ARG A 194 -5.77 -17.21 -2.11
C ARG A 194 -7.08 -16.70 -1.48
N GLY A 195 -6.98 -15.96 -0.38
CA GLY A 195 -8.17 -15.41 0.30
C GLY A 195 -8.94 -14.35 -0.50
N LEU A 196 -8.33 -13.75 -1.53
CA LEU A 196 -9.01 -12.83 -2.44
C LEU A 196 -9.60 -13.55 -3.65
N PHE A 197 -8.89 -14.56 -4.17
CA PHE A 197 -9.24 -15.28 -5.39
C PHE A 197 -10.22 -16.43 -5.18
N TYR A 198 -10.35 -16.93 -3.96
CA TYR A 198 -11.24 -18.03 -3.61
C TYR A 198 -12.17 -17.62 -2.47
N ASP A 199 -13.41 -18.12 -2.48
CA ASP A 199 -14.30 -17.98 -1.32
C ASP A 199 -13.95 -18.97 -0.20
N ARG A 200 -14.67 -18.88 0.92
CA ARG A 200 -14.41 -19.73 2.10
C ARG A 200 -14.64 -21.23 1.81
N ALA A 201 -15.47 -21.57 0.83
CA ALA A 201 -15.69 -22.93 0.38
C ALA A 201 -14.61 -23.42 -0.62
N GLY A 202 -13.68 -22.53 -1.01
CA GLY A 202 -12.60 -22.83 -1.95
C GLY A 202 -12.99 -22.68 -3.41
N ARG A 203 -14.19 -22.17 -3.73
CA ARG A 203 -14.59 -21.89 -5.11
C ARG A 203 -13.85 -20.66 -5.61
N ALA A 204 -13.30 -20.75 -6.82
CA ALA A 204 -12.66 -19.61 -7.47
C ALA A 204 -13.70 -18.51 -7.74
N ARG A 205 -13.36 -17.28 -7.36
CA ARG A 205 -14.15 -16.10 -7.68
C ARG A 205 -14.06 -15.80 -9.17
N SER A 206 -15.17 -15.32 -9.71
CA SER A 206 -15.21 -14.80 -11.08
C SER A 206 -14.49 -13.45 -11.19
N ALA A 207 -14.26 -13.00 -12.42
CA ALA A 207 -13.68 -11.69 -12.71
C ALA A 207 -14.51 -10.56 -12.10
N SER A 208 -15.84 -10.60 -12.24
CA SER A 208 -16.73 -9.59 -11.64
C SER A 208 -16.76 -9.66 -10.12
N GLU A 209 -16.76 -10.86 -9.52
CA GLU A 209 -16.72 -11.05 -8.06
C GLU A 209 -15.42 -10.50 -7.47
N LEU A 210 -14.26 -10.79 -8.08
CA LEU A 210 -12.99 -10.26 -7.61
C LEU A 210 -12.95 -8.74 -7.77
N TYR A 211 -13.34 -8.19 -8.92
CA TYR A 211 -13.34 -6.75 -9.14
C TYR A 211 -14.22 -6.01 -8.11
N ALA A 212 -15.42 -6.52 -7.82
CA ALA A 212 -16.32 -5.95 -6.81
C ALA A 212 -15.70 -5.95 -5.40
N VAL A 213 -15.02 -7.04 -5.03
CA VAL A 213 -14.32 -7.15 -3.73
C VAL A 213 -13.19 -6.13 -3.64
N LEU A 214 -12.43 -5.93 -4.73
CA LEU A 214 -11.34 -4.96 -4.74
C LEU A 214 -11.83 -3.51 -4.61
N GLY A 215 -13.02 -3.21 -5.16
CA GLY A 215 -13.68 -1.91 -5.04
C GLY A 215 -14.31 -1.64 -3.66
N THR A 216 -14.44 -2.65 -2.81
CA THR A 216 -15.01 -2.48 -1.47
C THR A 216 -13.90 -2.06 -0.49
N SER A 217 -13.96 -0.81 0.00
CA SER A 217 -13.15 -0.39 1.16
C SER A 217 -13.81 -0.88 2.46
N PRO A 218 -13.06 -1.29 3.50
CA PRO A 218 -13.63 -1.54 4.82
C PRO A 218 -14.16 -0.21 5.37
N GLY A 219 -15.47 0.02 5.25
CA GLY A 219 -16.12 1.27 5.65
C GLY A 219 -17.37 1.66 4.86
N SER A 220 -17.73 0.95 3.79
CA SER A 220 -19.04 1.13 3.15
C SER A 220 -19.83 -0.19 3.18
N PRO A 221 -21.01 -0.25 3.82
CA PRO A 221 -21.91 -1.36 3.59
C PRO A 221 -22.29 -1.33 2.10
N ALA A 222 -21.99 -2.43 1.40
CA ALA A 222 -22.50 -2.62 0.06
C ALA A 222 -24.03 -2.53 0.12
N PRO A 223 -24.71 -1.82 -0.80
CA PRO A 223 -26.15 -1.99 -0.93
C PRO A 223 -26.37 -3.47 -1.26
N ALA A 224 -27.13 -4.16 -0.41
CA ALA A 224 -27.61 -5.49 -0.71
C ALA A 224 -28.36 -5.40 -2.04
N SER A 225 -27.81 -6.00 -3.09
CA SER A 225 -28.56 -6.26 -4.31
C SER A 225 -29.69 -7.21 -3.91
N THR A 226 -30.88 -6.66 -3.71
CA THR A 226 -32.11 -7.43 -3.65
C THR A 226 -32.27 -8.11 -5.00
N LEU A 227 -31.83 -9.37 -5.07
CA LEU A 227 -32.25 -10.27 -6.13
C LEU A 227 -33.76 -10.44 -5.96
N VAL A 228 -34.54 -9.65 -6.71
CA VAL A 228 -35.96 -9.92 -6.90
C VAL A 228 -36.03 -11.19 -7.73
N ALA A 229 -36.25 -12.31 -7.06
CA ALA A 229 -36.61 -13.56 -7.70
C ALA A 229 -37.93 -13.34 -8.47
N GLN A 230 -37.85 -13.29 -9.80
CA GLN A 230 -39.02 -13.36 -10.65
C GLN A 230 -39.57 -14.79 -10.60
N ALA A 231 -40.70 -14.97 -9.92
CA ALA A 231 -41.52 -16.16 -10.05
C ALA A 231 -42.53 -15.96 -11.20
N ASN A 232 -42.43 -16.81 -12.24
CA ASN A 232 -43.52 -17.20 -13.14
C ASN A 232 -44.76 -17.61 -12.31
N ALA A 233 -46.06 -17.47 -12.67
CA ALA A 233 -46.89 -17.14 -13.84
C ALA A 233 -48.34 -16.90 -13.28
N PRO A 234 -49.49 -16.81 -14.01
CA PRO A 234 -49.74 -16.81 -15.46
C PRO A 234 -50.72 -15.70 -15.97
N THR A 235 -50.89 -15.72 -17.29
CA THR A 235 -51.73 -14.90 -18.18
C THR A 235 -53.23 -14.90 -17.83
N ALA A 236 -53.86 -13.71 -17.82
CA ALA A 236 -55.30 -13.57 -18.01
C ALA A 236 -55.66 -12.24 -18.73
N TYR A 237 -56.33 -12.42 -19.85
CA TYR A 237 -57.17 -11.57 -20.72
C TYR A 237 -57.58 -10.14 -20.26
N ALA A 238 -57.54 -9.20 -21.22
CA ALA A 238 -58.09 -7.83 -21.20
C ALA A 238 -59.65 -7.82 -21.34
N PRO A 239 -60.42 -6.69 -21.31
CA PRO A 239 -60.25 -5.54 -22.23
C PRO A 239 -60.70 -4.12 -21.77
N GLU A 240 -60.20 -3.12 -22.53
CA GLU A 240 -60.83 -1.89 -23.07
C GLU A 240 -61.29 -0.68 -22.22
N ALA A 241 -60.86 0.49 -22.75
CA ALA A 241 -61.58 1.76 -22.96
C ALA A 241 -61.68 2.85 -21.86
N GLY A 242 -61.29 4.08 -22.25
CA GLY A 242 -61.92 5.30 -21.73
C GLY A 242 -61.04 6.53 -21.50
N SER A 243 -60.82 7.31 -22.57
CA SER A 243 -60.82 8.78 -22.69
C SER A 243 -60.57 9.73 -21.49
N GLY A 244 -59.88 10.85 -21.78
CA GLY A 244 -60.11 12.15 -21.10
C GLY A 244 -58.84 12.89 -20.66
N ILE A 245 -58.07 13.51 -21.56
CA ILE A 245 -58.07 14.97 -21.85
C ILE A 245 -58.03 15.86 -20.58
N GLY A 246 -56.92 16.56 -20.37
CA GLY A 246 -56.79 17.54 -19.28
C GLY A 246 -55.44 18.25 -19.27
N THR A 247 -55.15 18.98 -20.36
CA THR A 247 -54.08 19.97 -20.44
C THR A 247 -54.15 20.97 -19.29
N LEU A 248 -53.07 21.10 -18.51
CA LEU A 248 -52.69 22.38 -17.90
C LEU A 248 -51.17 22.53 -17.96
N PHE A 249 -50.76 23.40 -18.87
CA PHE A 249 -49.47 24.03 -18.94
C PHE A 249 -49.05 24.58 -17.57
N GLN A 250 -47.78 24.44 -17.19
CA GLN A 250 -46.84 25.56 -17.21
C GLN A 250 -45.46 25.15 -16.70
N THR A 251 -44.47 25.38 -17.54
CA THR A 251 -43.06 25.54 -17.18
C THR A 251 -42.89 26.84 -16.41
N ASP A 252 -42.22 26.81 -15.26
CA ASP A 252 -41.20 27.81 -14.99
C ASP A 252 -40.10 27.30 -14.07
N ALA A 253 -38.92 27.87 -14.28
CA ALA A 253 -37.65 27.41 -13.76
C ALA A 253 -37.24 28.18 -12.49
N ARG A 254 -36.48 27.45 -11.65
CA ARG A 254 -35.37 27.88 -10.77
C ARG A 254 -35.62 28.03 -9.25
N ARG A 255 -34.74 27.28 -8.55
CA ARG A 255 -33.93 27.58 -7.34
C ARG A 255 -34.58 27.49 -5.95
N GLY A 256 -34.07 26.55 -5.15
CA GLY A 256 -34.07 26.59 -3.68
C GLY A 256 -33.74 25.23 -3.06
N PRO A 257 -32.99 25.14 -1.94
CA PRO A 257 -32.16 23.97 -1.62
C PRO A 257 -32.85 22.92 -0.75
N VAL A 258 -32.32 21.69 -0.84
CA VAL A 258 -32.45 20.54 0.10
C VAL A 258 -33.86 20.22 0.63
N SER A 259 -34.37 19.07 0.17
CA SER A 259 -35.63 18.43 0.60
C SER A 259 -35.84 18.38 2.13
N ASP A 260 -37.10 18.55 2.54
CA ASP A 260 -37.67 18.48 3.91
C ASP A 260 -37.28 17.25 4.76
N SER A 261 -36.62 16.28 4.16
CA SER A 261 -36.04 15.10 4.80
C SER A 261 -34.71 15.37 5.51
N VAL A 262 -33.98 16.43 5.14
CA VAL A 262 -32.69 16.80 5.79
C VAL A 262 -32.90 17.76 6.97
N ALA A 263 -33.92 18.62 6.92
CA ALA A 263 -34.27 19.51 8.04
C ALA A 263 -34.75 18.75 9.29
N ARG A 264 -35.36 17.58 9.12
CA ARG A 264 -35.86 16.74 10.23
C ARG A 264 -34.77 15.98 10.98
N LEU A 265 -33.58 15.82 10.39
CA LEU A 265 -32.48 15.07 11.01
C LEU A 265 -31.59 15.95 11.92
N TRP A 266 -31.67 17.27 11.77
CA TRP A 266 -30.86 18.24 12.56
C TRP A 266 -31.68 19.14 13.48
N GLY A 267 -33.02 19.06 13.45
CA GLY A 267 -33.91 19.94 14.21
C GLY A 267 -34.20 19.55 15.66
N ASN A 268 -33.64 18.46 16.21
CA ASN A 268 -34.01 17.99 17.55
C ASN A 268 -32.87 18.10 18.58
N ARG A 269 -32.62 19.34 19.05
CA ARG A 269 -32.06 19.55 20.39
C ARG A 269 -32.42 20.95 20.90
N GLY A 270 -33.49 21.03 21.69
CA GLY A 270 -33.78 22.23 22.47
C GLY A 270 -35.07 22.13 23.27
N GLY A 271 -34.96 21.83 24.57
CA GLY A 271 -35.94 22.27 25.56
C GLY A 271 -36.44 21.19 26.53
N GLY A 272 -36.16 21.39 27.82
CA GLY A 272 -36.97 20.84 28.92
C GLY A 272 -36.22 19.94 29.90
N GLY A 273 -36.03 20.42 31.13
CA GLY A 273 -35.23 19.79 32.17
C GLY A 273 -35.92 18.65 32.95
N GLY A 274 -35.15 18.04 33.85
CA GLY A 274 -35.63 17.04 34.80
C GLY A 274 -34.50 16.12 35.23
N GLY A 275 -34.03 16.28 36.46
CA GLY A 275 -32.89 15.54 37.00
C GLY A 275 -33.14 14.03 37.16
N SER A 276 -32.07 13.25 36.99
CA SER A 276 -31.79 12.02 37.73
C SER A 276 -30.36 11.58 37.47
N ALA A 277 -29.75 11.05 38.52
CA ALA A 277 -28.34 10.69 38.60
C ALA A 277 -28.03 9.28 38.04
N ALA A 278 -26.73 9.07 37.79
CA ALA A 278 -25.97 7.81 37.61
C ALA A 278 -25.88 7.20 36.18
N PRO A 279 -24.85 6.38 35.86
CA PRO A 279 -23.63 6.06 36.62
C PRO A 279 -22.31 6.42 35.88
N SER A 280 -21.28 6.71 36.66
CA SER A 280 -19.89 6.91 36.21
C SER A 280 -19.17 5.56 36.06
N TYR A 281 -18.79 5.21 34.83
CA TYR A 281 -18.00 4.01 34.51
C TYR A 281 -16.56 4.40 34.16
N PHE A 282 -15.76 4.71 35.18
CA PHE A 282 -14.30 4.71 35.09
C PHE A 282 -13.72 4.26 36.43
N PRO A 283 -13.00 3.13 36.51
CA PRO A 283 -12.20 2.83 37.68
C PRO A 283 -10.95 3.74 37.68
N ARG A 284 -10.81 4.55 38.74
CA ARG A 284 -9.53 5.16 39.14
C ARG A 284 -8.74 4.11 39.90
N SER A 285 -7.50 3.86 39.48
CA SER A 285 -6.52 3.14 40.29
C SER A 285 -5.49 4.14 40.81
N SER A 286 -5.72 4.66 42.00
CA SER A 286 -4.68 5.18 42.88
C SER A 286 -4.44 4.14 43.97
N GLU A 287 -3.23 3.60 44.03
CA GLU A 287 -2.32 3.74 45.18
C GLU A 287 -1.17 2.74 45.12
N ARG A 288 0.02 3.26 45.44
CA ARG A 288 1.26 2.53 45.73
C ARG A 288 1.12 1.75 47.04
N PRO A 289 2.07 0.84 47.33
CA PRO A 289 2.96 1.20 48.44
C PRO A 289 4.44 1.22 48.05
N LEU A 290 5.13 2.17 48.67
CA LEU A 290 6.57 2.33 48.72
C LEU A 290 7.15 1.30 49.70
N VAL A 291 8.13 0.49 49.28
CA VAL A 291 9.10 -0.13 50.20
C VAL A 291 10.51 -0.02 49.62
N ALA A 292 11.30 0.78 50.35
CA ALA A 292 12.72 0.71 50.65
C ALA A 292 13.75 0.32 49.56
N ALA A 293 14.71 1.22 49.43
CA ALA A 293 15.95 1.12 48.71
C ALA A 293 16.86 -0.03 49.20
N ALA A 294 17.55 -0.65 48.26
CA ALA A 294 18.88 -1.22 48.47
C ALA A 294 19.68 -1.09 47.16
N SER A 295 20.57 -0.12 47.13
CA SER A 295 21.64 0.03 46.16
C SER A 295 22.62 -1.14 46.30
N VAL A 296 22.79 -1.94 45.25
CA VAL A 296 23.91 -2.86 45.12
C VAL A 296 24.82 -2.34 44.02
N SER A 297 25.90 -1.69 44.44
CA SER A 297 27.05 -1.37 43.62
C SER A 297 27.78 -2.67 43.26
N VAL A 298 27.83 -3.03 41.98
CA VAL A 298 28.76 -4.06 41.51
C VAL A 298 30.04 -3.37 41.05
N THR A 299 31.05 -3.47 41.90
CA THR A 299 32.43 -3.06 41.63
C THR A 299 33.08 -4.08 40.69
N LEU A 300 33.41 -3.68 39.47
CA LEU A 300 34.33 -4.41 38.59
C LEU A 300 35.76 -3.90 38.83
N PRO A 301 36.75 -4.75 39.15
CA PRO A 301 38.13 -4.32 39.25
C PRO A 301 38.75 -4.11 37.85
N ALA A 302 39.57 -3.07 37.74
CA ALA A 302 40.35 -2.71 36.57
C ALA A 302 41.84 -3.06 36.74
N ALA A 303 42.44 -3.54 35.63
CA ALA A 303 43.85 -3.49 35.18
C ALA A 303 44.90 -4.31 35.98
N ALA A 304 45.98 -4.90 35.43
CA ALA A 304 46.78 -4.67 34.21
C ALA A 304 47.68 -5.93 33.91
N PRO A 305 48.80 -5.84 33.16
CA PRO A 305 48.95 -5.73 31.70
C PRO A 305 49.69 -6.95 31.09
N ALA A 306 49.59 -7.17 29.77
CA ALA A 306 50.56 -7.98 29.03
C ALA A 306 50.89 -7.31 27.69
N THR A 307 52.18 -7.00 27.53
CA THR A 307 52.85 -6.45 26.34
C THR A 307 53.02 -7.49 25.23
N PRO A 308 53.36 -7.07 24.00
CA PRO A 308 53.03 -7.79 22.76
C PRO A 308 54.17 -8.67 22.23
N ASP A 309 53.84 -9.67 21.41
CA ASP A 309 54.77 -10.14 20.38
C ASP A 309 54.10 -10.83 19.17
N ALA A 310 54.62 -10.44 18.00
CA ALA A 310 54.76 -11.11 16.70
C ALA A 310 53.66 -12.00 16.06
N SER A 311 53.15 -11.51 14.93
CA SER A 311 53.04 -12.12 13.57
C SER A 311 52.99 -13.65 13.38
N ALA A 312 51.99 -14.14 12.61
CA ALA A 312 52.17 -14.80 11.30
C ALA A 312 50.88 -15.53 10.81
N ASP A 313 50.51 -15.21 9.57
CA ASP A 313 50.03 -16.08 8.48
C ASP A 313 49.24 -17.39 8.75
N GLY A 314 48.12 -17.54 8.02
CA GLY A 314 47.67 -18.86 7.54
C GLY A 314 46.19 -19.17 7.70
N VAL A 315 45.32 -18.62 6.85
CA VAL A 315 43.98 -19.20 6.62
C VAL A 315 44.11 -20.28 5.55
N PRO A 316 43.67 -21.54 5.80
CA PRO A 316 43.79 -22.61 4.81
C PRO A 316 42.83 -22.40 3.63
N LEU A 317 43.35 -22.63 2.41
CA LEU A 317 42.61 -22.61 1.15
C LEU A 317 41.53 -23.70 1.09
N PRO A 318 40.38 -23.46 0.43
CA PRO A 318 39.39 -24.51 0.17
C PRO A 318 39.89 -25.54 -0.86
N PRO A 319 39.37 -26.78 -0.85
CA PRO A 319 39.82 -27.85 -1.74
C PRO A 319 39.48 -27.57 -3.22
N PRO A 320 40.30 -28.08 -4.17
CA PRO A 320 40.06 -27.92 -5.59
C PRO A 320 38.81 -28.70 -6.07
N ARG A 321 38.12 -28.13 -7.07
CA ARG A 321 36.92 -28.72 -7.69
C ARG A 321 37.29 -29.99 -8.50
N PRO A 322 36.48 -31.05 -8.46
CA PRO A 322 36.74 -32.30 -9.19
C PRO A 322 36.68 -32.14 -10.74
N PRO A 323 37.40 -33.01 -11.48
CA PRO A 323 37.64 -32.85 -12.92
C PRO A 323 36.44 -33.11 -13.83
N GLU A 324 35.31 -33.62 -13.33
CA GLU A 324 34.11 -33.89 -14.15
C GLU A 324 33.40 -32.65 -14.75
N TYR A 325 33.78 -31.42 -14.38
CA TYR A 325 33.13 -30.19 -14.87
C TYR A 325 34.01 -29.29 -15.78
N GLY A 326 35.12 -29.80 -16.33
CA GLY A 326 36.00 -29.06 -17.24
C GLY A 326 35.74 -29.33 -18.72
N GLY A 327 34.75 -28.65 -19.31
CA GLY A 327 34.49 -28.71 -20.76
C GLY A 327 35.65 -28.11 -21.59
N ARG A 328 36.37 -28.95 -22.33
CA ARG A 328 37.36 -28.55 -23.33
C ARG A 328 36.65 -28.04 -24.60
N GLY A 329 36.63 -26.72 -24.79
CA GLY A 329 36.37 -26.12 -26.10
C GLY A 329 37.63 -26.20 -26.98
N ARG A 330 37.66 -27.15 -27.93
CA ARG A 330 38.67 -27.19 -28.99
C ARG A 330 38.30 -26.20 -30.08
N SER A 331 39.16 -25.21 -30.31
CA SER A 331 39.18 -24.37 -31.50
C SER A 331 39.44 -25.23 -32.74
N ALA A 332 38.51 -25.21 -33.70
CA ALA A 332 38.74 -25.71 -35.05
C ALA A 332 39.09 -24.52 -35.95
N ALA A 333 40.34 -24.46 -36.39
CA ALA A 333 40.77 -23.61 -37.48
C ALA A 333 40.53 -24.37 -38.80
N LEU A 334 39.70 -23.81 -39.68
CA LEU A 334 39.56 -24.25 -41.07
C LEU A 334 40.38 -23.31 -41.94
N GLY A 335 41.42 -23.86 -42.57
CA GLY A 335 42.15 -23.22 -43.67
C GLY A 335 41.45 -23.46 -45.02
N PRO A 336 41.83 -22.71 -46.06
CA PRO A 336 41.08 -22.58 -47.31
C PRO A 336 41.58 -23.54 -48.41
N THR A 337 40.68 -23.93 -49.32
CA THR A 337 41.04 -24.49 -50.63
C THR A 337 40.12 -23.92 -51.71
N SER A 338 40.75 -23.24 -52.67
CA SER A 338 40.22 -22.71 -53.92
C SER A 338 40.20 -23.78 -55.02
N LEU A 339 39.36 -23.54 -56.04
CA LEU A 339 39.49 -23.95 -57.47
C LEU A 339 39.32 -25.47 -57.75
N GLU A 340 38.62 -25.95 -58.78
CA GLU A 340 38.43 -25.49 -60.17
C GLU A 340 37.10 -25.99 -60.78
N SER A 341 36.69 -25.26 -61.84
CA SER A 341 36.04 -25.65 -63.11
C SER A 341 34.74 -26.46 -63.15
#